data_AF-A0A960QL75-F1
#
_entry.id   AF-A0A960QL75-F1
#
_cell.length_a   1.000
_cell.length_b   1.000
_cell.length_c   1.000
_cell.angle_alpha   90.00
_cell.angle_beta   90.00
_cell.angle_gamma   90.00
#
_symmetry.space_group_name_H-M   'P 1'
#
loop_
_entity.id
_entity.type
_entity.pdbx_description
1 polymer ?
#
loop_
_entity_poly.entity_id
_entity_poly.type
_entity_poly.pdbx_seq_one_letter_code
_entity_poly.pdbx_strand_id
1 'polypeptide(L)'
;VRRLVLSRTFRQSSFVSEVGADRDADNRLLHHYPTRRLEAEAIRDSLLAVSGRLDSRLYGHPINPPRTAEDDKKRLFSGPLDGKGRRSIYLEMSIMQPPEFLVGYNLPDLKLPTGRRDVTNVPAQALIMLNDPFVTAMADYWAGTLLKDASKTPPERIRAMFWSAFGRAPSGDEERRWVDALRDFSSESNVMTDPRAWSEIAHALFNTKEFLYYR
;
A
#
# COMPACT_ATOMS: atom_id res chain seq x y z
N VAL A 1 -20.84 -13.35 -10.60
CA VAL A 1 -20.10 -12.08 -10.39
C VAL A 1 -20.80 -10.85 -10.98
N ARG A 2 -21.09 -10.77 -12.29
CA ARG A 2 -21.72 -9.58 -12.93
C ARG A 2 -22.97 -9.03 -12.23
N ARG A 3 -23.94 -9.88 -11.86
CA ARG A 3 -25.17 -9.43 -11.17
C ARG A 3 -24.92 -8.79 -9.81
N LEU A 4 -23.90 -9.25 -9.07
CA LEU A 4 -23.53 -8.70 -7.76
C LEU A 4 -22.90 -7.31 -7.93
N VAL A 5 -21.93 -7.19 -8.84
CA VAL A 5 -21.22 -5.94 -9.12
C VAL A 5 -22.14 -4.86 -9.70
N LEU A 6 -23.19 -5.26 -10.44
CA LEU A 6 -24.19 -4.34 -10.99
C LEU A 6 -25.38 -4.06 -10.07
N SER A 7 -25.44 -4.68 -8.88
CA SER A 7 -26.50 -4.42 -7.92
C SER A 7 -26.50 -2.96 -7.47
N ARG A 8 -27.67 -2.44 -7.05
CA ARG A 8 -27.77 -1.06 -6.56
C ARG A 8 -26.92 -0.84 -5.32
N THR A 9 -26.90 -1.82 -4.42
CA THR A 9 -26.14 -1.78 -3.16
C THR A 9 -24.62 -1.81 -3.41
N PHE A 10 -24.13 -2.65 -4.33
CA PHE A 10 -22.70 -2.67 -4.66
C PHE A 10 -22.23 -1.37 -5.32
N ARG A 11 -23.11 -0.68 -6.06
CA ARG A 11 -22.81 0.59 -6.72
C ARG A 11 -23.13 1.83 -5.87
N GLN A 12 -23.50 1.67 -4.60
CA GLN A 12 -23.68 2.82 -3.71
C GLN A 12 -22.36 3.54 -3.52
N SER A 13 -22.42 4.86 -3.35
CA SER A 13 -21.26 5.61 -2.91
C SER A 13 -20.94 5.27 -1.46
N SER A 14 -19.70 5.50 -1.07
CA SER A 14 -19.26 5.45 0.33
C SER A 14 -19.62 6.74 1.09
N PHE A 15 -20.41 7.64 0.48
CA PHE A 15 -20.87 8.86 1.13
C PHE A 15 -21.90 8.53 2.19
N VAL A 16 -21.63 8.94 3.43
CA VAL A 16 -22.53 8.77 4.56
C VAL A 16 -23.39 10.02 4.69
N SER A 17 -24.71 9.88 4.54
CA SER A 17 -25.64 10.97 4.81
C SER A 17 -25.85 11.14 6.31
N GLU A 18 -26.07 12.38 6.78
CA GLU A 18 -26.34 12.65 8.20
C GLU A 18 -27.52 11.84 8.72
N VAL A 19 -28.62 11.79 7.94
CA VAL A 19 -29.80 11.00 8.28
C VAL A 19 -29.48 9.50 8.38
N GLY A 20 -28.57 8.99 7.54
CA GLY A 20 -28.13 7.60 7.57
C GLY A 20 -27.29 7.30 8.81
N ALA A 21 -26.35 8.19 9.14
CA ALA A 21 -25.52 8.09 10.34
C ALA A 21 -26.38 8.14 11.62
N ASP A 22 -27.39 9.01 11.68
CA ASP A 22 -28.27 9.14 12.86
C ASP A 22 -29.20 7.94 13.05
N ARG A 23 -29.70 7.35 11.96
CA ARG A 23 -30.70 6.27 12.02
C ARG A 23 -30.10 4.86 12.03
N ASP A 24 -28.94 4.68 11.41
CA ASP A 24 -28.26 3.39 11.24
C ASP A 24 -26.74 3.59 11.23
N ALA A 25 -26.17 4.06 12.35
CA ALA A 25 -24.74 4.31 12.49
C ALA A 25 -23.87 3.11 12.12
N ASP A 26 -24.34 1.89 12.40
CA ASP A 26 -23.65 0.63 12.11
C ASP A 26 -23.75 0.19 10.63
N ASN A 27 -24.47 0.94 9.80
CA ASN A 27 -24.72 0.65 8.39
C ASN A 27 -25.30 -0.76 8.14
N ARG A 28 -26.18 -1.23 9.03
CA ARG A 28 -26.81 -2.56 8.95
C ARG A 28 -27.72 -2.70 7.74
N LEU A 29 -28.31 -1.58 7.29
CA LEU A 29 -29.19 -1.52 6.14
C LEU A 29 -28.43 -1.29 4.82
N LEU A 30 -27.09 -1.21 4.86
CA LEU A 30 -26.24 -0.98 3.70
C LEU A 30 -26.72 0.26 2.91
N HIS A 31 -26.76 1.40 3.60
CA HIS A 31 -27.17 2.67 3.01
C HIS A 31 -25.99 3.40 2.33
N HIS A 32 -24.75 2.97 2.60
CA HIS A 32 -23.53 3.37 1.90
C HIS A 32 -22.55 2.19 1.77
N TYR A 33 -21.59 2.27 0.85
CA TYR A 33 -20.54 1.25 0.74
C TYR A 33 -19.50 1.43 1.85
N PRO A 34 -19.25 0.41 2.71
CA PRO A 34 -18.34 0.55 3.84
C PRO A 34 -16.89 0.62 3.35
N THR A 35 -16.11 1.54 3.90
CA THR A 35 -14.66 1.60 3.66
C THR A 35 -13.99 0.35 4.25
N ARG A 36 -13.12 -0.31 3.49
CA ARG A 36 -12.45 -1.55 3.90
C ARG A 36 -10.94 -1.36 3.88
N ARG A 37 -10.25 -1.89 4.90
CA ARG A 37 -8.78 -1.94 4.92
C ARG A 37 -8.30 -3.06 4.00
N LEU A 38 -7.22 -2.81 3.27
CA LEU A 38 -6.50 -3.84 2.53
C LEU A 38 -5.90 -4.88 3.49
N GLU A 39 -5.85 -6.13 3.05
CA GLU A 39 -5.16 -7.20 3.77
C GLU A 39 -3.64 -7.03 3.68
N ALA A 40 -2.89 -7.67 4.58
CA ALA A 40 -1.43 -7.53 4.67
C ALA A 40 -0.71 -7.77 3.33
N GLU A 41 -1.10 -8.83 2.64
CA GLU A 41 -0.57 -9.25 1.36
C GLU A 41 -0.89 -8.23 0.27
N ALA A 42 -2.11 -7.67 0.30
CA ALA A 42 -2.54 -6.64 -0.65
C ALA A 42 -1.80 -5.31 -0.40
N ILE A 43 -1.56 -4.92 0.85
CA ILE A 43 -0.77 -3.72 1.17
C ILE A 43 0.65 -3.86 0.62
N ARG A 44 1.30 -5.00 0.89
CA ARG A 44 2.65 -5.27 0.38
C ARG A 44 2.68 -5.31 -1.15
N ASP A 45 1.73 -6.00 -1.77
CA ASP A 45 1.66 -6.11 -3.23
C ASP A 45 1.33 -4.76 -3.89
N SER A 46 0.53 -3.90 -3.26
CA SER A 46 0.28 -2.52 -3.71
C SER A 46 1.56 -1.70 -3.71
N LEU A 47 2.38 -1.77 -2.66
CA LEU A 47 3.69 -1.10 -2.59
C LEU A 47 4.62 -1.55 -3.73
N LEU A 48 4.66 -2.84 -4.01
CA LEU A 48 5.42 -3.38 -5.16
C LEU A 48 4.87 -2.89 -6.50
N ALA A 49 3.54 -2.85 -6.64
CA ALA A 49 2.89 -2.48 -7.89
C ALA A 49 3.18 -1.02 -8.26
N VAL A 50 2.92 -0.11 -7.33
CA VAL A 50 3.05 1.34 -7.57
C VAL A 50 4.50 1.79 -7.74
N SER A 51 5.44 1.13 -7.04
CA SER A 51 6.88 1.39 -7.19
C SER A 51 7.48 0.79 -8.47
N GLY A 52 6.69 0.03 -9.26
CA GLY A 52 7.17 -0.64 -10.47
C GLY A 52 8.05 -1.86 -10.19
N ARG A 53 8.09 -2.37 -8.95
CA ARG A 53 8.87 -3.55 -8.56
C ARG A 53 8.12 -4.87 -8.75
N LEU A 54 6.80 -4.85 -8.91
CA LEU A 54 5.99 -6.06 -8.96
C LEU A 54 6.31 -6.96 -10.16
N ASP A 55 6.78 -8.17 -9.89
CA ASP A 55 6.86 -9.28 -10.84
C ASP A 55 5.53 -10.06 -10.85
N SER A 56 4.84 -10.01 -11.99
CA SER A 56 3.55 -10.67 -12.21
C SER A 56 3.66 -12.14 -12.65
N ARG A 57 4.88 -12.68 -12.83
CA ARG A 57 5.08 -14.06 -13.27
C ARG A 57 4.40 -15.05 -12.33
N LEU A 58 3.63 -15.97 -12.90
CA LEU A 58 2.96 -17.01 -12.14
C LEU A 58 3.88 -18.22 -11.91
N TYR A 59 3.60 -18.94 -10.82
CA TYR A 59 4.32 -20.15 -10.39
C TYR A 59 5.80 -19.91 -10.05
N GLY A 60 6.49 -20.96 -9.60
CA GLY A 60 7.90 -20.92 -9.22
C GLY A 60 8.13 -21.28 -7.75
N HIS A 61 9.40 -21.30 -7.36
CA HIS A 61 9.79 -21.60 -5.99
C HIS A 61 9.41 -20.47 -5.02
N PRO A 62 9.15 -20.80 -3.74
CA PRO A 62 8.97 -19.80 -2.70
C PRO A 62 10.24 -18.96 -2.53
N ILE A 63 10.05 -17.71 -2.11
CA ILE A 63 11.11 -16.77 -1.80
C ILE A 63 11.14 -16.57 -0.29
N ASN A 64 12.32 -16.74 0.29
CA ASN A 64 12.50 -16.48 1.71
C ASN A 64 12.23 -14.99 1.99
N PRO A 65 11.47 -14.64 3.04
CA PRO A 65 11.31 -13.25 3.44
C PRO A 65 12.64 -12.69 3.99
N PRO A 66 12.80 -11.36 4.06
CA PRO A 66 13.92 -10.77 4.79
C PRO A 66 13.85 -11.18 6.26
N ARG A 67 15.00 -11.57 6.81
CA ARG A 67 15.18 -11.91 8.23
C ARG A 67 16.43 -11.24 8.77
N THR A 68 16.37 -10.83 10.03
CA THR A 68 17.50 -10.24 10.76
C THR A 68 18.55 -11.28 11.15
N ALA A 69 18.14 -12.52 11.40
CA ALA A 69 19.02 -13.64 11.71
C ALA A 69 18.56 -14.92 11.00
N GLU A 70 19.53 -15.69 10.52
CA GLU A 70 19.29 -17.00 9.93
C GLU A 70 19.42 -18.12 10.97
N ASP A 71 18.66 -19.20 10.79
CA ASP A 71 18.72 -20.40 11.64
C ASP A 71 18.55 -21.66 10.78
N ASP A 72 19.68 -22.27 10.43
CA ASP A 72 19.74 -23.49 9.61
C ASP A 72 18.95 -24.64 10.22
N LYS A 73 18.94 -24.78 11.55
CA LYS A 73 18.25 -25.88 12.24
C LYS A 73 16.74 -25.76 12.08
N LYS A 74 16.24 -24.53 11.99
CA LYS A 74 14.82 -24.22 11.74
C LYS A 74 14.52 -23.92 10.26
N ARG A 75 15.53 -24.02 9.38
CA ARG A 75 15.45 -23.69 7.96
C ARG A 75 14.97 -22.25 7.73
N LEU A 76 15.35 -21.34 8.62
CA LEU A 76 15.02 -19.92 8.53
C LEU A 76 16.14 -19.21 7.80
N PHE A 77 16.05 -19.17 6.47
CA PHE A 77 16.99 -18.42 5.64
C PHE A 77 16.43 -17.03 5.35
N SER A 78 17.31 -16.07 5.13
CA SER A 78 16.97 -14.70 4.77
C SER A 78 16.90 -14.59 3.24
N GLY A 79 15.95 -13.79 2.76
CA GLY A 79 15.88 -13.43 1.34
C GLY A 79 15.87 -11.91 1.14
N PRO A 80 15.75 -11.48 -0.12
CA PRO A 80 15.75 -10.05 -0.45
C PRO A 80 14.59 -9.30 0.22
N LEU A 81 14.83 -8.05 0.59
CA LEU A 81 13.88 -7.18 1.28
C LEU A 81 12.50 -7.12 0.59
N ASP A 82 12.49 -7.02 -0.73
CA ASP A 82 11.28 -6.94 -1.56
C ASP A 82 10.83 -8.29 -2.13
N GLY A 83 11.44 -9.40 -1.69
CA GLY A 83 11.15 -10.73 -2.21
C GLY A 83 11.41 -10.87 -3.72
N LYS A 84 12.35 -10.10 -4.28
CA LYS A 84 12.61 -9.98 -5.74
C LYS A 84 11.41 -9.41 -6.52
N GLY A 85 10.58 -8.59 -5.87
CA GLY A 85 9.38 -8.05 -6.48
C GLY A 85 8.23 -9.05 -6.60
N ARG A 86 8.39 -10.27 -6.09
CA ARG A 86 7.34 -11.29 -6.18
C ARG A 86 6.15 -10.93 -5.30
N ARG A 87 4.95 -11.28 -5.78
CA ARG A 87 3.71 -11.22 -5.00
C ARG A 87 3.87 -11.94 -3.67
N SER A 88 3.19 -11.43 -2.64
CA SER A 88 3.27 -11.91 -1.27
C SER A 88 2.90 -13.40 -1.11
N ILE A 89 2.08 -13.94 -2.02
CA ILE A 89 1.73 -15.36 -2.08
C ILE A 89 2.93 -16.29 -2.35
N TYR A 90 4.05 -15.75 -2.86
CA TYR A 90 5.27 -16.49 -3.10
C TYR A 90 6.28 -16.37 -1.96
N LEU A 91 5.98 -15.59 -0.92
CA LEU A 91 6.83 -15.56 0.26
C LEU A 91 6.71 -16.87 1.03
N GLU A 92 7.83 -17.41 1.47
CA GLU A 92 7.85 -18.57 2.33
C GLU A 92 7.20 -18.23 3.68
N MET A 93 6.20 -19.01 4.05
CA MET A 93 5.48 -18.90 5.31
C MET A 93 6.04 -19.95 6.29
N SER A 94 6.77 -19.50 7.31
CA SER A 94 7.24 -20.36 8.39
C SER A 94 6.41 -20.14 9.65
N ILE A 95 5.88 -21.22 10.22
CA ILE A 95 5.12 -21.21 11.48
C ILE A 95 5.95 -20.63 12.64
N MET A 96 7.28 -20.82 12.59
CA MET A 96 8.19 -20.35 13.64
C MET A 96 8.44 -18.84 13.56
N GLN A 97 8.55 -18.30 12.34
CA GLN A 97 8.79 -16.89 12.10
C GLN A 97 8.21 -16.50 10.72
N PRO A 98 6.93 -16.08 10.67
CA PRO A 98 6.33 -15.56 9.45
C PRO A 98 6.95 -14.21 9.02
N PRO A 99 6.69 -13.73 7.79
CA PRO A 99 7.18 -12.44 7.32
C PRO A 99 6.69 -11.28 8.22
N GLU A 100 7.62 -10.54 8.82
CA GLU A 100 7.33 -9.54 9.87
C GLU A 100 6.42 -8.41 9.37
N PHE A 101 6.66 -7.89 8.17
CA PHE A 101 5.80 -6.87 7.56
C PHE A 101 4.34 -7.32 7.47
N LEU A 102 4.10 -8.58 7.09
CA LEU A 102 2.74 -9.10 6.95
C LEU A 102 2.07 -9.28 8.32
N VAL A 103 2.81 -9.77 9.31
CA VAL A 103 2.34 -9.88 10.70
C VAL A 103 1.88 -8.53 11.24
N GLY A 104 2.66 -7.47 10.97
CA GLY A 104 2.30 -6.10 11.32
C GLY A 104 0.92 -5.68 10.85
N TYR A 105 0.47 -6.17 9.69
CA TYR A 105 -0.85 -5.88 9.10
C TYR A 105 -1.91 -6.97 9.34
N ASN A 106 -1.79 -7.69 10.46
CA ASN A 106 -2.72 -8.75 10.86
C ASN A 106 -2.70 -9.95 9.88
N LEU A 107 -1.51 -10.44 9.52
CA LEU A 107 -1.41 -11.81 9.00
C LEU A 107 -1.93 -12.80 10.07
N PRO A 108 -2.82 -13.74 9.72
CA PRO A 108 -3.31 -14.76 10.64
C PRO A 108 -2.17 -15.57 11.25
N ASP A 109 -2.35 -15.96 12.50
CA ASP A 109 -1.40 -16.85 13.16
C ASP A 109 -1.38 -18.19 12.43
N LEU A 110 -0.20 -18.60 11.94
CA LEU A 110 -0.02 -19.85 11.22
C LEU A 110 -0.14 -21.08 12.11
N LYS A 111 -0.16 -20.92 13.44
CA LYS A 111 -0.32 -22.00 14.42
C LYS A 111 -1.78 -22.34 14.70
N LEU A 112 -2.70 -21.41 14.43
CA LEU A 112 -4.10 -21.53 14.85
C LEU A 112 -5.06 -21.34 13.66
N PRO A 113 -6.11 -22.17 13.55
CA PRO A 113 -7.14 -21.94 12.55
C PRO A 113 -7.84 -20.61 12.83
N THR A 114 -7.83 -19.73 11.82
CA THR A 114 -8.44 -18.40 11.91
C THR A 114 -9.63 -18.32 10.97
N GLY A 115 -10.85 -18.25 11.52
CA GLY A 115 -12.08 -18.22 10.73
C GLY A 115 -12.41 -16.85 10.13
N ARG A 116 -11.89 -15.77 10.71
CA ARG A 116 -12.04 -14.39 10.23
C ARG A 116 -10.78 -13.62 10.55
N ARG A 117 -10.27 -12.86 9.56
CA ARG A 117 -9.11 -11.98 9.78
C ARG A 117 -9.54 -10.74 10.56
N ASP A 118 -8.78 -10.41 11.59
CA ASP A 118 -8.96 -9.17 12.32
C ASP A 118 -8.38 -8.00 11.54
N VAL A 119 -9.09 -6.87 11.62
CA VAL A 119 -8.68 -5.61 11.00
C VAL A 119 -8.52 -4.59 12.12
N THR A 120 -7.27 -4.24 12.43
CA THR A 120 -6.95 -3.19 13.39
C THR A 120 -6.40 -1.94 12.68
N ASN A 121 -6.34 -0.83 13.41
CA ASN A 121 -5.76 0.44 12.97
C ASN A 121 -4.82 1.01 14.04
N VAL A 122 -4.07 0.13 14.72
CA VAL A 122 -3.21 0.51 15.85
C VAL A 122 -2.06 1.43 15.40
N PRO A 123 -1.59 2.36 16.26
CA PRO A 123 -0.49 3.27 15.90
C PRO A 123 0.78 2.56 15.43
N ALA A 124 1.06 1.35 15.94
CA ALA A 124 2.18 0.54 15.50
C ALA A 124 2.15 0.24 13.99
N GLN A 125 0.97 0.07 13.38
CA GLN A 125 0.84 -0.14 11.94
C GLN A 125 1.21 1.10 11.14
N ALA A 126 0.81 2.29 11.60
CA ALA A 126 1.26 3.53 10.98
C ALA A 126 2.78 3.71 11.08
N LEU A 127 3.38 3.31 12.21
CA LEU A 127 4.84 3.33 12.39
C LEU A 127 5.56 2.36 11.46
N ILE A 128 4.96 1.22 11.10
CA ILE A 128 5.50 0.31 10.08
C ILE A 128 5.54 1.01 8.72
N MET A 129 4.45 1.65 8.27
CA MET A 129 4.47 2.41 7.01
C MET A 129 5.53 3.51 7.00
N LEU A 130 5.80 4.13 8.16
CA LEU A 130 6.72 5.26 8.26
C LEU A 130 8.20 4.84 8.33
N ASN A 131 8.50 3.67 8.89
CA ASN A 131 9.88 3.31 9.27
C ASN A 131 10.38 1.99 8.70
N ASP A 132 9.52 1.14 8.14
CA ASP A 132 9.95 -0.15 7.64
C ASP A 132 10.89 0.04 6.42
N PRO A 133 12.10 -0.55 6.42
CA PRO A 133 13.04 -0.41 5.31
C PRO A 133 12.46 -0.82 3.96
N PHE A 134 11.51 -1.76 3.93
CA PHE A 134 10.83 -2.15 2.70
C PHE A 134 10.03 -0.98 2.12
N VAL A 135 9.32 -0.22 2.95
CA VAL A 135 8.48 0.90 2.49
C VAL A 135 9.34 2.05 1.97
N THR A 136 10.41 2.40 2.69
CA THR A 136 11.39 3.40 2.25
C THR A 136 12.05 2.98 0.93
N ALA A 137 12.49 1.72 0.82
CA ALA A 137 13.07 1.22 -0.42
C ALA A 137 12.08 1.27 -1.60
N MET A 138 10.79 0.95 -1.38
CA MET A 138 9.78 1.06 -2.43
C MET A 138 9.54 2.51 -2.85
N ALA A 139 9.63 3.47 -1.93
CA ALA A 139 9.54 4.89 -2.25
C ALA A 139 10.73 5.35 -3.11
N ASP A 140 11.94 4.91 -2.77
CA ASP A 140 13.16 5.18 -3.55
C ASP A 140 13.08 4.58 -4.96
N TYR A 141 12.61 3.33 -5.08
CA TYR A 141 12.39 2.71 -6.39
C TYR A 141 11.36 3.49 -7.20
N TRP A 142 10.25 3.89 -6.58
CA TRP A 142 9.22 4.65 -7.27
C TRP A 142 9.77 5.98 -7.78
N ALA A 143 10.48 6.73 -6.94
CA ALA A 143 11.17 7.96 -7.32
C ALA A 143 12.10 7.75 -8.53
N GLY A 144 12.92 6.69 -8.49
CA GLY A 144 13.79 6.32 -9.60
C GLY A 144 13.05 6.00 -10.92
N THR A 145 11.84 5.43 -10.85
CA THR A 145 10.99 5.26 -12.04
C THR A 145 10.39 6.58 -12.52
N LEU A 146 9.99 7.47 -11.61
CA LEU A 146 9.41 8.77 -11.94
C LEU A 146 10.41 9.71 -12.61
N LEU A 147 11.69 9.62 -12.26
CA LEU A 147 12.74 10.38 -12.94
C LEU A 147 12.91 9.99 -14.42
N LYS A 148 12.51 8.78 -14.79
CA LYS A 148 12.54 8.28 -16.18
C LYS A 148 11.22 8.48 -16.91
N ASP A 149 10.19 8.94 -16.19
CA ASP A 149 8.86 9.17 -16.74
C ASP A 149 8.84 10.39 -17.69
N ALA A 150 7.93 10.36 -18.66
CA ALA A 150 7.83 11.39 -19.69
C ALA A 150 7.12 12.68 -19.22
N SER A 151 6.67 12.74 -17.96
CA SER A 151 6.05 13.93 -17.36
C SER A 151 6.98 15.14 -17.44
N LYS A 152 6.46 16.26 -17.96
CA LYS A 152 7.25 17.48 -18.20
C LYS A 152 7.18 18.44 -17.02
N THR A 153 6.15 18.31 -16.19
CA THR A 153 5.91 19.22 -15.06
C THR A 153 5.64 18.46 -13.76
N PRO A 154 5.90 19.06 -12.58
CA PRO A 154 5.58 18.43 -11.31
C PRO A 154 4.10 18.06 -11.14
N PRO A 155 3.12 18.91 -11.53
CA PRO A 155 1.70 18.55 -11.46
C PRO A 155 1.34 17.33 -12.32
N GLU A 156 1.90 17.21 -13.53
CA GLU A 156 1.67 16.04 -14.38
C GLU A 156 2.16 14.75 -13.72
N ARG A 157 3.36 14.78 -13.14
CA ARG A 157 3.95 13.64 -12.44
C ARG A 157 3.14 13.27 -11.19
N ILE A 158 2.69 14.25 -10.41
CA ILE A 158 1.81 14.03 -9.25
C ILE A 158 0.49 13.40 -9.68
N ARG A 159 -0.14 13.86 -10.77
CA ARG A 159 -1.36 13.22 -11.30
C ARG A 159 -1.12 11.76 -11.68
N ALA A 160 0.01 11.46 -12.32
CA ALA A 160 0.38 10.08 -12.66
C ALA A 160 0.55 9.22 -11.39
N MET A 161 1.17 9.76 -10.34
CA MET A 161 1.29 9.07 -9.05
C MET A 161 -0.08 8.79 -8.43
N PHE A 162 -1.00 9.75 -8.46
CA PHE A 162 -2.37 9.59 -7.97
C PHE A 162 -3.15 8.50 -8.73
N TRP A 163 -3.01 8.45 -10.05
CA TRP A 163 -3.60 7.38 -10.85
C TRP A 163 -3.04 6.01 -10.50
N SER A 164 -1.72 5.90 -10.31
CA SER A 164 -1.05 4.65 -9.93
C SER A 164 -1.46 4.18 -8.53
N ALA A 165 -1.48 5.08 -7.54
CA ALA A 165 -1.74 4.73 -6.15
C ALA A 165 -3.23 4.63 -5.78
N PHE A 166 -4.07 5.52 -6.31
CA PHE A 166 -5.47 5.65 -5.88
C PHE A 166 -6.49 5.38 -6.99
N GLY A 167 -6.06 5.25 -8.25
CA GLY A 167 -6.96 5.03 -9.37
C GLY A 167 -7.89 6.22 -9.68
N ARG A 168 -7.50 7.44 -9.28
CA ARG A 168 -8.21 8.70 -9.55
C ARG A 168 -7.24 9.86 -9.74
N ALA A 169 -7.74 10.97 -10.28
CA ALA A 169 -7.01 12.24 -10.29
C ALA A 169 -7.08 12.94 -8.91
N PRO A 170 -6.06 13.76 -8.55
CA PRO A 170 -6.13 14.65 -7.41
C PRO A 170 -7.18 15.75 -7.62
N SER A 171 -7.78 16.25 -6.55
CA SER A 171 -8.52 17.52 -6.60
C SER A 171 -7.56 18.71 -6.79
N GLY A 172 -8.07 19.88 -7.19
CA GLY A 172 -7.23 21.07 -7.36
C GLY A 172 -6.50 21.49 -6.07
N ASP A 173 -7.13 21.32 -4.90
CA ASP A 173 -6.51 21.60 -3.60
C ASP A 173 -5.50 20.53 -3.18
N GLU A 174 -5.74 19.26 -3.51
CA GLU A 174 -4.78 18.19 -3.29
C GLU A 174 -3.53 18.41 -4.15
N GLU A 175 -3.70 18.64 -5.45
CA GLU A 175 -2.58 18.85 -6.37
C GLU A 175 -1.69 20.00 -5.92
N ARG A 176 -2.29 21.15 -5.53
CA ARG A 176 -1.53 22.28 -5.01
C ARG A 176 -0.71 21.91 -3.78
N ARG A 177 -1.32 21.27 -2.77
CA ARG A 177 -0.62 20.86 -1.54
C ARG A 177 0.52 19.88 -1.80
N TRP A 178 0.36 18.95 -2.73
CA TRP A 178 1.41 18.00 -3.08
C TRP A 178 2.56 18.65 -3.87
N VAL A 179 2.25 19.60 -4.75
CA VAL A 179 3.28 20.41 -5.45
C VAL A 179 4.05 21.27 -4.46
N ASP A 180 3.38 21.88 -3.49
CA ASP A 180 4.03 22.70 -2.47
C ASP A 180 4.90 21.83 -1.55
N ALA A 181 4.41 20.69 -1.08
CA ALA A 181 5.20 19.74 -0.29
C ALA A 181 6.44 19.24 -1.05
N LEU A 182 6.33 19.01 -2.38
CA LEU A 182 7.49 18.63 -3.20
C LEU A 182 8.56 19.72 -3.19
N ARG A 183 8.16 21.00 -3.23
CA ARG A 183 9.10 22.13 -3.16
C ARG A 183 9.75 22.23 -1.79
N ASP A 184 9.01 21.93 -0.72
CA ASP A 184 9.54 21.92 0.65
C ASP A 184 10.58 20.79 0.86
N PHE A 185 10.38 19.64 0.21
CA PHE A 185 11.35 18.53 0.26
C PHE A 185 12.53 18.69 -0.68
N SER A 186 12.39 19.47 -1.76
CA SER A 186 13.43 19.67 -2.75
C SER A 186 14.52 20.59 -2.24
N SER A 187 15.77 20.13 -2.34
CA SER A 187 16.94 20.98 -2.08
C SER A 187 17.58 21.50 -3.38
N GLU A 188 17.15 20.97 -4.53
CA GLU A 188 17.64 21.37 -5.84
C GLU A 188 16.82 22.52 -6.45
N SER A 189 17.48 23.29 -7.32
CA SER A 189 16.83 24.31 -8.15
C SER A 189 15.79 23.71 -9.11
N ASN A 190 15.99 22.44 -9.52
CA ASN A 190 15.06 21.72 -10.39
C ASN A 190 14.45 20.52 -9.66
N VAL A 191 13.25 20.73 -9.12
CA VAL A 191 12.49 19.67 -8.41
C VAL A 191 12.23 18.42 -9.27
N MET A 192 12.27 18.52 -10.61
CA MET A 192 12.00 17.37 -11.48
C MET A 192 13.15 16.37 -11.52
N THR A 193 14.36 16.78 -11.15
CA THR A 193 15.56 15.93 -11.14
C THR A 193 15.95 15.40 -9.77
N ASP A 194 15.40 15.97 -8.68
CA ASP A 194 15.74 15.61 -7.30
C ASP A 194 15.12 14.24 -6.91
N PRO A 195 15.90 13.13 -6.88
CA PRO A 195 15.38 11.81 -6.52
C PRO A 195 14.86 11.77 -5.08
N ARG A 196 15.47 12.53 -4.17
CA ARG A 196 15.14 12.50 -2.75
C ARG A 196 13.78 13.12 -2.52
N ALA A 197 13.50 14.28 -3.13
CA ALA A 197 12.19 14.93 -3.02
C ALA A 197 11.05 14.03 -3.52
N TRP A 198 11.25 13.33 -4.64
CA TRP A 198 10.25 12.38 -5.15
C TRP A 198 10.10 11.14 -4.27
N SER A 199 11.17 10.69 -3.61
CA SER A 199 11.08 9.58 -2.64
C SER A 199 10.26 9.99 -1.41
N GLU A 200 10.49 11.19 -0.87
CA GLU A 200 9.69 11.72 0.24
C GLU A 200 8.19 11.85 -0.13
N ILE A 201 7.89 12.30 -1.35
CA ILE A 201 6.51 12.37 -1.85
C ILE A 201 5.89 10.97 -2.01
N ALA A 202 6.63 10.01 -2.56
CA ALA A 202 6.19 8.61 -2.67
C ALA A 202 5.91 8.00 -1.28
N HIS A 203 6.83 8.22 -0.34
CA HIS A 203 6.70 7.78 1.04
C HIS A 203 5.49 8.40 1.75
N ALA A 204 5.28 9.71 1.58
CA ALA A 204 4.12 10.41 2.12
C ALA A 204 2.80 9.88 1.52
N LEU A 205 2.76 9.55 0.22
CA LEU A 205 1.60 8.93 -0.43
C LEU A 205 1.27 7.56 0.16
N PHE A 206 2.26 6.71 0.42
CA PHE A 206 2.06 5.42 1.07
C PHE A 206 1.46 5.54 2.47
N ASN A 207 1.80 6.61 3.19
CA ASN A 207 1.30 6.89 4.53
C ASN A 207 -0.10 7.53 4.55
N THR A 208 -0.72 7.79 3.40
CA THR A 208 -2.10 8.26 3.36
C THR A 208 -3.10 7.14 3.71
N LYS A 209 -4.24 7.52 4.31
CA LYS A 209 -5.32 6.57 4.56
C LYS A 209 -5.87 5.96 3.27
N GLU A 210 -5.91 6.71 2.18
CA GLU A 210 -6.44 6.22 0.91
C GLU A 210 -5.59 5.10 0.30
N PHE A 211 -4.29 5.04 0.62
CA PHE A 211 -3.43 3.95 0.16
C PHE A 211 -3.76 2.60 0.83
N LEU A 212 -4.18 2.63 2.11
CA LEU A 212 -4.43 1.42 2.90
C LEU A 212 -5.90 0.98 2.87
N TYR A 213 -6.81 1.82 2.40
CA TYR A 213 -8.25 1.59 2.47
C TYR A 213 -8.90 1.80 1.10
N TYR A 214 -9.78 0.89 0.71
CA TYR A 214 -10.57 0.99 -0.52
C TYR A 214 -12.07 1.17 -0.21
N ARG A 215 -12.76 1.69 -1.21
CA ARG A 215 -14.14 2.17 -1.16
C ARG A 215 -14.96 1.69 -2.35
#